data_AF-F3CDX5-F1
#
_entry.id   AF-F3CDX5-F1
#
_cell.length_a   1.000
_cell.length_b   1.000
_cell.length_c   1.000
_cell.angle_alpha   90.00
_cell.angle_beta   90.00
_cell.angle_gamma   90.00
#
_symmetry.space_group_name_H-M   'P 1'
#
loop_
_entity.id
_entity.type
_entity.pdbx_description
1 polymer ?
#
loop_
_entity_poly.entity_id
_entity_poly.type
_entity_poly.pdbx_seq_one_letter_code
_entity_poly.pdbx_strand_id
1 'polypeptide(L)'
;MITPSQTWVSTANMICLLGATPVFVDVDRGTLMSSAALIEQAITPRTKAIVPVHYAGAAFDLDPLYALADRHGITVIEDAAHATGTAYKGRPIGNQGTAIFSFHAIKNMTCAEGAMFVTDNAQLADRVRQLKFHGLGVDAYDRLTLGRKPQAEVMEPGFKYNLADLNASIALVQLQRLDAIN
;
A
#
# COMPACT_ATOMS: atom_id res chain seq x y z
N MET A 1 11.18 3.57 9.97
CA MET A 1 10.79 3.15 8.61
C MET A 1 11.44 4.11 7.64
N ILE A 2 12.05 3.62 6.56
CA ILE A 2 12.74 4.47 5.58
C ILE A 2 11.73 4.89 4.50
N THR A 3 11.71 6.16 4.12
CA THR A 3 10.86 6.73 3.05
C THR A 3 11.55 7.98 2.48
N PRO A 4 11.31 8.39 1.22
CA PRO A 4 11.82 9.69 0.78
C PRO A 4 11.18 10.85 1.55
N SER A 5 11.90 11.96 1.72
CA SER A 5 11.33 13.23 2.20
C SER A 5 10.43 13.90 1.16
N GLN A 6 10.74 13.68 -0.13
CA GLN A 6 9.89 14.06 -1.26
C GLN A 6 8.78 13.03 -1.46
N THR A 7 7.69 13.17 -0.69
CA THR A 7 6.49 12.33 -0.79
C THR A 7 5.27 13.08 -0.25
N TRP A 8 4.08 12.49 -0.35
CA TRP A 8 2.89 13.02 0.31
C TRP A 8 2.93 12.76 1.81
N VAL A 9 2.47 13.73 2.60
CA VAL A 9 2.60 13.75 4.06
C VAL A 9 1.93 12.54 4.75
N SER A 10 0.94 11.91 4.11
CA SER A 10 0.28 10.71 4.66
C SER A 10 1.26 9.59 5.00
N THR A 11 2.31 9.42 4.20
CA THR A 11 3.30 8.35 4.38
C THR A 11 4.09 8.56 5.67
N ALA A 12 4.58 9.77 5.93
CA ALA A 12 5.24 10.10 7.18
C ALA A 12 4.28 10.09 8.39
N ASN A 13 3.04 10.58 8.21
CA ASN A 13 2.03 10.60 9.27
C ASN A 13 1.72 9.20 9.79
N MET A 14 1.55 8.22 8.89
CA MET A 14 1.28 6.84 9.30
C MET A 14 2.45 6.23 10.07
N ILE A 15 3.70 6.54 9.68
CA ILE A 15 4.89 6.08 10.42
C ILE A 15 4.86 6.65 11.86
N CYS A 16 4.58 7.95 12.00
CA CYS A 16 4.50 8.61 13.31
C CYS A 16 3.34 8.09 14.17
N LEU A 17 2.15 7.89 13.59
CA LEU A 17 0.97 7.39 14.30
C LEU A 17 1.16 5.95 14.82
N LEU A 18 1.98 5.15 14.15
CA LEU A 18 2.39 3.81 14.61
C LEU A 18 3.45 3.85 15.73
N GLY A 19 3.91 5.04 16.13
CA GLY A 19 5.00 5.20 17.12
C GLY A 19 6.39 4.89 16.56
N ALA A 20 6.52 4.75 15.23
CA ALA A 20 7.81 4.53 14.57
C ALA A 20 8.47 5.86 14.20
N THR A 21 9.78 5.82 13.96
CA THR A 21 10.54 6.99 13.48
C THR A 21 10.68 6.94 11.95
N PRO A 22 10.21 7.96 11.20
CA PRO A 22 10.54 8.08 9.79
C PRO A 22 12.03 8.43 9.65
N VAL A 23 12.71 7.69 8.77
CA VAL A 23 14.09 7.98 8.36
C VAL A 23 14.03 8.42 6.92
N PHE A 24 14.25 9.71 6.69
CA PHE A 24 14.17 10.27 5.35
C PHE A 24 15.42 9.97 4.54
N VAL A 25 15.21 9.62 3.26
CA VAL A 25 16.25 9.54 2.24
C VAL A 25 15.98 10.57 1.15
N ASP A 26 17.05 11.02 0.51
CA ASP A 26 16.94 11.97 -0.60
C ASP A 26 16.44 11.28 -1.88
N VAL A 27 16.16 12.08 -2.91
CA VAL A 27 15.70 11.61 -4.22
C VAL A 27 16.65 12.04 -5.33
N ASP A 28 16.66 11.27 -6.42
CA ASP A 28 17.30 11.71 -7.64
C ASP A 28 16.53 12.86 -8.29
N ARG A 29 17.25 13.86 -8.81
CA ARG A 29 16.64 15.08 -9.37
C ARG A 29 15.88 14.82 -10.68
N GLY A 30 16.29 13.82 -11.46
CA GLY A 30 15.68 13.50 -12.76
C GLY A 30 14.38 12.69 -12.61
N THR A 31 14.32 11.83 -11.60
CA THR A 31 13.18 10.92 -11.36
C THR A 31 12.27 11.37 -10.23
N LEU A 32 12.76 12.21 -9.32
CA LEU A 32 12.10 12.60 -8.06
C LEU A 32 11.76 11.41 -7.15
N MET A 33 12.44 10.28 -7.36
CA MET A 33 12.33 9.07 -6.56
C MET A 33 13.66 8.77 -5.87
N SER A 34 13.62 8.08 -4.72
CA SER A 34 14.84 7.57 -4.09
C SER A 34 15.40 6.38 -4.88
N SER A 35 16.52 5.82 -4.40
CA SER A 35 17.12 4.64 -5.02
C SER A 35 17.50 3.61 -3.95
N ALA A 36 17.66 2.36 -4.36
CA ALA A 36 18.15 1.30 -3.46
C ALA A 36 19.50 1.69 -2.83
N ALA A 37 20.39 2.34 -3.57
CA ALA A 37 21.70 2.78 -3.07
C ALA A 37 21.60 3.86 -1.97
N LEU A 38 20.66 4.82 -2.11
CA LEU A 38 20.42 5.83 -1.06
C LEU A 38 19.73 5.21 0.16
N ILE A 39 18.83 4.25 -0.06
CA ILE A 39 18.15 3.52 1.01
C ILE A 39 19.13 2.67 1.81
N GLU A 40 20.04 1.95 1.16
CA GLU A 40 21.04 1.09 1.81
C GLU A 40 21.90 1.87 2.82
N GLN A 41 22.27 3.11 2.50
CA GLN A 41 23.03 4.00 3.38
C GLN A 41 22.26 4.40 4.66
N ALA A 42 20.93 4.36 4.63
CA ALA A 42 20.08 4.71 5.76
C ALA A 42 19.64 3.50 6.60
N ILE A 43 20.02 2.27 6.20
CA ILE A 43 19.68 1.06 6.94
C ILE A 43 20.47 1.01 8.26
N THR A 44 19.74 0.68 9.33
CA THR A 44 20.30 0.44 10.67
C THR A 44 19.68 -0.84 11.24
N PRO A 45 20.20 -1.39 12.35
CA PRO A 45 19.54 -2.51 13.05
C PRO A 45 18.10 -2.23 13.51
N ARG A 46 17.70 -0.94 13.57
CA ARG A 46 16.33 -0.51 13.91
C ARG A 46 15.42 -0.42 12.68
N THR A 47 15.93 -0.55 11.47
CA THR A 47 15.12 -0.48 10.25
C THR A 47 14.22 -1.71 10.15
N LYS A 48 12.90 -1.50 10.08
CA LYS A 48 11.89 -2.57 9.98
C LYS A 48 11.13 -2.59 8.66
N ALA A 49 11.04 -1.46 7.98
CA ALA A 49 10.38 -1.37 6.69
C ALA A 49 10.93 -0.21 5.85
N ILE A 50 10.80 -0.36 4.54
CA ILE A 50 11.08 0.64 3.50
C ILE A 50 9.78 0.92 2.75
N VAL A 51 9.48 2.20 2.54
CA VAL A 51 8.33 2.68 1.78
C VAL A 51 8.84 3.44 0.56
N PRO A 52 9.07 2.77 -0.58
CA PRO A 52 9.36 3.47 -1.83
C PRO A 52 8.08 4.15 -2.34
N VAL A 53 8.25 5.19 -3.16
CA VAL A 53 7.13 5.94 -3.74
C VAL A 53 7.22 5.86 -5.25
N HIS A 54 6.16 5.38 -5.89
CA HIS A 54 5.98 5.44 -7.33
C HIS A 54 5.52 6.84 -7.71
N TYR A 55 6.47 7.76 -7.86
CA TYR A 55 6.16 9.18 -7.97
C TYR A 55 5.58 9.53 -9.35
N ALA A 56 4.50 10.34 -9.36
CA ALA A 56 3.83 10.82 -10.58
C ALA A 56 3.48 9.73 -11.61
N GLY A 57 3.21 8.50 -11.16
CA GLY A 57 2.89 7.37 -12.05
C GLY A 57 4.10 6.68 -12.68
N ALA A 58 5.32 7.14 -12.39
CA ALA A 58 6.54 6.44 -12.76
C ALA A 58 6.81 5.28 -11.78
N ALA A 59 7.28 4.16 -12.31
CA ALA A 59 7.68 3.01 -11.49
C ALA A 59 9.01 3.26 -10.78
N PHE A 60 9.07 3.00 -9.47
CA PHE A 60 10.32 2.85 -8.74
C PHE A 60 11.16 1.70 -9.34
N ASP A 61 12.48 1.77 -9.24
CA ASP A 61 13.36 0.66 -9.66
C ASP A 61 13.30 -0.50 -8.65
N LEU A 62 12.35 -1.42 -8.87
CA LEU A 62 11.95 -2.43 -7.88
C LEU A 62 12.95 -3.57 -7.71
N ASP A 63 13.55 -4.09 -8.78
CA ASP A 63 14.45 -5.25 -8.68
C ASP A 63 15.61 -5.03 -7.69
N PRO A 64 16.39 -3.92 -7.76
CA PRO A 64 17.45 -3.68 -6.79
C PRO A 64 16.92 -3.39 -5.38
N LEU A 65 15.72 -2.82 -5.27
CA LEU A 65 15.09 -2.57 -3.96
C LEU A 65 14.72 -3.88 -3.26
N TYR A 66 14.06 -4.81 -3.95
CA TYR A 66 13.70 -6.10 -3.36
C TYR A 66 14.95 -6.92 -3.03
N ALA A 67 15.96 -6.93 -3.90
CA ALA A 67 17.22 -7.61 -3.60
C ALA A 67 17.94 -7.03 -2.37
N LEU A 68 17.87 -5.72 -2.16
CA LEU A 68 18.36 -5.07 -0.94
C LEU A 68 17.53 -5.49 0.28
N ALA A 69 16.21 -5.41 0.18
CA ALA A 69 15.28 -5.73 1.26
C ALA A 69 15.43 -7.18 1.73
N ASP A 70 15.52 -8.13 0.80
CA ASP A 70 15.70 -9.56 1.08
C ASP A 70 17.01 -9.83 1.83
N ARG A 71 18.12 -9.22 1.36
CA ARG A 71 19.44 -9.33 1.99
C ARG A 71 19.47 -8.84 3.43
N HIS A 72 18.61 -7.88 3.77
CA HIS A 72 18.51 -7.33 5.13
C HIS A 72 17.31 -7.86 5.93
N GLY A 73 16.44 -8.68 5.34
CA GLY A 73 15.19 -9.13 5.96
C GLY A 73 14.25 -7.97 6.32
N ILE A 74 14.17 -6.94 5.47
CA ILE A 74 13.36 -5.73 5.69
C ILE A 74 12.10 -5.79 4.83
N THR A 75 10.94 -5.46 5.40
CA THR A 75 9.68 -5.40 4.64
C THR A 75 9.67 -4.21 3.67
N VAL A 76 9.23 -4.42 2.43
CA VAL A 76 8.91 -3.35 1.46
C VAL A 76 7.39 -3.15 1.41
N ILE A 77 6.95 -1.91 1.50
CA ILE A 77 5.54 -1.51 1.32
C ILE A 77 5.52 -0.40 0.28
N GLU A 78 5.13 -0.72 -0.95
CA GLU A 78 5.08 0.25 -2.04
C GLU A 78 3.97 1.29 -1.82
N ASP A 79 4.33 2.57 -1.78
CA ASP A 79 3.38 3.68 -1.93
C ASP A 79 3.08 3.86 -3.42
N ALA A 80 2.01 3.18 -3.85
CA ALA A 80 1.51 3.15 -5.21
C ALA A 80 0.34 4.13 -5.42
N ALA A 81 0.22 5.18 -4.59
CA ALA A 81 -0.89 6.12 -4.65
C ALA A 81 -1.04 6.83 -6.01
N HIS A 82 0.02 6.91 -6.82
CA HIS A 82 0.00 7.48 -8.18
C HIS A 82 0.11 6.43 -9.29
N ALA A 83 0.19 5.14 -8.95
CA ALA A 83 0.69 4.10 -9.85
C ALA A 83 -0.37 3.09 -10.30
N THR A 84 -1.65 3.42 -10.15
CA THR A 84 -2.73 2.60 -10.71
C THR A 84 -2.55 2.52 -12.23
N GLY A 85 -2.33 1.31 -12.76
CA GLY A 85 -2.06 1.08 -14.19
C GLY A 85 -0.61 1.27 -14.64
N THR A 86 0.30 1.66 -13.74
CA THR A 86 1.74 1.69 -14.01
C THR A 86 2.32 0.28 -14.08
N ALA A 87 3.34 0.09 -14.91
CA ALA A 87 4.11 -1.17 -14.98
C ALA A 87 5.62 -0.94 -14.79
N TYR A 88 6.28 -1.86 -14.10
CA TYR A 88 7.72 -1.98 -13.99
C TYR A 88 8.21 -3.21 -14.78
N LYS A 89 8.97 -2.98 -15.86
CA LYS A 89 9.47 -4.03 -16.76
C LYS A 89 8.37 -5.00 -17.23
N GLY A 90 7.20 -4.44 -17.60
CA GLY A 90 6.04 -5.20 -18.06
C GLY A 90 5.19 -5.84 -16.95
N ARG A 91 5.60 -5.76 -15.67
CA ARG A 91 4.81 -6.22 -14.53
C ARG A 91 4.02 -5.05 -13.94
N PRO A 92 2.71 -5.17 -13.71
CA PRO A 92 1.95 -4.13 -13.01
C PRO A 92 2.54 -3.81 -11.64
N ILE A 93 2.46 -2.56 -11.19
CA ILE A 93 2.77 -2.22 -9.79
C ILE A 93 1.82 -2.99 -8.86
N GLY A 94 2.32 -3.46 -7.71
CA GLY A 94 1.58 -4.32 -6.79
C GLY A 94 1.46 -5.79 -7.23
N ASN A 95 2.16 -6.21 -8.29
CA ASN A 95 2.22 -7.61 -8.72
C ASN A 95 2.94 -8.55 -7.73
N GLN A 96 3.82 -8.03 -6.88
CA GLN A 96 4.56 -8.81 -5.88
C GLN A 96 4.68 -8.02 -4.57
N GLY A 97 4.82 -8.71 -3.44
CA GLY A 97 5.02 -8.07 -2.15
C GLY A 97 3.76 -7.36 -1.64
N THR A 98 3.89 -6.08 -1.25
CA THR A 98 2.78 -5.29 -0.69
C THR A 98 2.77 -3.90 -1.29
N ALA A 99 1.61 -3.46 -1.80
CA ALA A 99 1.43 -2.11 -2.33
C ALA A 99 0.10 -1.49 -1.89
N ILE A 100 0.07 -0.17 -1.79
CA ILE A 100 -1.11 0.60 -1.42
C ILE A 100 -1.42 1.63 -2.51
N PHE A 101 -2.61 1.51 -3.11
CA PHE A 101 -3.13 2.45 -4.09
C PHE A 101 -4.10 3.42 -3.45
N SER A 102 -4.16 4.64 -3.98
CA SER A 102 -5.14 5.65 -3.59
C SER A 102 -6.16 5.81 -4.71
N PHE A 103 -7.43 5.89 -4.32
CA PHE A 103 -8.55 6.20 -5.20
C PHE A 103 -9.25 7.49 -4.75
N HIS A 104 -8.48 8.43 -4.17
CA HIS A 104 -8.95 9.78 -3.87
C HIS A 104 -9.42 10.50 -5.15
N ALA A 105 -10.24 11.54 -5.00
CA ALA A 105 -10.91 12.28 -6.08
C ALA A 105 -10.00 12.72 -7.24
N ILE A 106 -8.72 13.03 -6.97
CA ILE A 106 -7.77 13.54 -7.97
C ILE A 106 -6.81 12.49 -8.54
N LYS A 107 -6.93 11.22 -8.14
CA LYS A 107 -6.09 10.14 -8.69
C LYS A 107 -6.64 9.69 -10.05
N ASN A 108 -5.77 9.13 -10.89
CA ASN A 108 -6.12 8.69 -12.26
C ASN A 108 -7.37 7.79 -12.26
N MET A 109 -7.42 6.84 -11.32
CA MET A 109 -8.61 6.07 -10.97
C MET A 109 -9.12 6.54 -9.62
N THR A 110 -10.43 6.79 -9.51
CA THR A 110 -11.04 7.35 -8.31
C THR A 110 -12.29 6.61 -7.85
N CYS A 111 -12.58 6.68 -6.56
CA CYS A 111 -13.89 6.38 -6.00
C CYS A 111 -14.35 7.49 -5.04
N ALA A 112 -14.00 8.74 -5.35
CA ALA A 112 -14.07 9.92 -4.49
C ALA A 112 -13.14 9.82 -3.26
N GLU A 113 -13.36 8.83 -2.40
CA GLU A 113 -12.48 8.48 -1.28
C GLU A 113 -12.32 6.98 -1.21
N GLY A 114 -11.08 6.51 -1.05
CA GLY A 114 -10.77 5.09 -0.94
C GLY A 114 -9.33 4.75 -1.29
N ALA A 115 -9.01 3.49 -1.07
CA ALA A 115 -7.70 2.91 -1.32
C ALA A 115 -7.85 1.42 -1.63
N MET A 116 -6.80 0.84 -2.21
CA MET A 116 -6.66 -0.60 -2.35
C MET A 116 -5.35 -1.04 -1.70
N PHE A 117 -5.43 -2.06 -0.86
CA PHE A 117 -4.26 -2.77 -0.34
C PHE A 117 -4.12 -4.07 -1.14
N VAL A 118 -2.95 -4.34 -1.69
CA VAL A 118 -2.65 -5.59 -2.38
C VAL A 118 -1.45 -6.27 -1.73
N THR A 119 -1.49 -7.59 -1.66
CA THR A 119 -0.36 -8.41 -1.24
C THR A 119 -0.45 -9.83 -1.77
N ASP A 120 0.69 -10.50 -1.94
CA ASP A 120 0.81 -11.93 -2.19
C ASP A 120 0.83 -12.78 -0.89
N ASN A 121 0.88 -12.14 0.29
CA ASN A 121 0.85 -12.82 1.58
C ASN A 121 -0.59 -13.02 2.07
N ALA A 122 -1.11 -14.24 1.95
CA ALA A 122 -2.46 -14.59 2.38
C ALA A 122 -2.74 -14.29 3.86
N GLN A 123 -1.78 -14.56 4.76
CA GLN A 123 -1.94 -14.31 6.19
C GLN A 123 -2.04 -12.81 6.49
N LEU A 124 -1.24 -11.99 5.80
CA LEU A 124 -1.32 -10.54 5.89
C LEU A 124 -2.65 -10.01 5.33
N ALA A 125 -3.10 -10.54 4.19
CA ALA A 125 -4.38 -10.17 3.60
C ALA A 125 -5.55 -10.46 4.57
N ASP A 126 -5.56 -11.64 5.20
CA ASP A 126 -6.59 -12.01 6.18
C ASP A 126 -6.57 -11.10 7.41
N ARG A 127 -5.38 -10.84 7.95
CA ARG A 127 -5.23 -9.90 9.08
C ARG A 127 -5.68 -8.49 8.72
N VAL A 128 -5.38 -7.98 7.52
CA VAL A 128 -5.85 -6.67 7.05
C VAL A 128 -7.37 -6.64 6.89
N ARG A 129 -8.00 -7.73 6.40
CA ARG A 129 -9.47 -7.85 6.33
C ARG A 129 -10.13 -7.79 7.72
N GLN A 130 -9.50 -8.40 8.73
CA GLN A 130 -9.97 -8.30 10.11
C GLN A 130 -9.79 -6.87 10.64
N LEU A 131 -8.56 -6.34 10.54
CA LEU A 131 -8.19 -5.03 11.08
C LEU A 131 -8.97 -3.87 10.43
N LYS A 132 -9.29 -3.91 9.13
CA LYS A 132 -10.05 -2.82 8.48
C LYS A 132 -11.45 -2.64 9.07
N PHE A 133 -11.99 -3.66 9.74
CA PHE A 133 -13.34 -3.65 10.30
C PHE A 133 -13.38 -4.20 11.72
N HIS A 134 -12.86 -3.37 12.64
CA HIS A 134 -12.85 -3.54 14.09
C HIS A 134 -12.12 -4.79 14.61
N GLY A 135 -11.33 -5.48 13.79
CA GLY A 135 -10.62 -6.70 14.18
C GLY A 135 -11.53 -7.92 14.28
N LEU A 136 -12.65 -7.90 13.58
CA LEU A 136 -13.62 -8.98 13.59
C LEU A 136 -13.06 -10.22 12.86
N GLY A 137 -13.15 -11.39 13.50
CA GLY A 137 -12.60 -12.64 12.99
C GLY A 137 -13.23 -13.15 11.68
N VAL A 138 -14.43 -12.67 11.35
CA VAL A 138 -15.16 -12.99 10.11
C VAL A 138 -15.55 -11.69 9.41
N ASP A 139 -15.08 -11.50 8.17
CA ASP A 139 -15.43 -10.36 7.31
C ASP A 139 -16.94 -10.37 7.04
N ALA A 140 -17.54 -9.20 6.87
CA ALA A 140 -18.96 -9.05 6.59
C ALA A 140 -19.37 -9.79 5.29
N TYR A 141 -18.48 -9.86 4.30
CA TYR A 141 -18.69 -10.63 3.06
C TYR A 141 -18.86 -12.13 3.34
N ASP A 142 -18.02 -12.70 4.19
CA ASP A 142 -18.03 -14.14 4.51
C ASP A 142 -19.24 -14.54 5.38
N ARG A 143 -19.87 -13.59 6.07
CA ARG A 143 -21.12 -13.83 6.81
C ARG A 143 -22.30 -14.16 5.89
N LEU A 144 -22.24 -13.71 4.64
CA LEU A 144 -23.28 -14.02 3.65
C LEU A 144 -23.15 -15.46 3.13
N THR A 145 -21.96 -16.05 3.16
CA THR A 145 -21.69 -17.43 2.67
C THR A 145 -21.79 -18.47 3.77
N LEU A 146 -21.50 -18.14 5.04
CA LEU A 146 -21.45 -19.10 6.17
C LEU A 146 -22.73 -19.18 7.02
N GLY A 147 -23.77 -18.41 6.67
CA GLY A 147 -25.07 -18.43 7.36
C GLY A 147 -25.13 -17.49 8.59
N ARG A 148 -26.37 -17.14 8.98
CA ARG A 148 -26.70 -16.11 10.00
C ARG A 148 -26.43 -16.53 11.45
N LYS A 149 -25.24 -17.00 11.80
CA LYS A 149 -24.83 -17.08 13.22
C LYS A 149 -24.00 -15.85 13.56
N PRO A 150 -24.39 -15.03 14.56
CA PRO A 150 -23.62 -13.87 14.96
C PRO A 150 -22.32 -14.33 15.64
N GLN A 151 -21.25 -14.41 14.86
CA GLN A 151 -19.89 -14.59 15.36
C GLN A 151 -19.16 -13.25 15.26
N ALA A 152 -19.61 -12.28 16.05
CA ALA A 152 -18.88 -11.02 16.21
C ALA A 152 -17.77 -11.24 17.25
N GLU A 153 -16.82 -12.12 16.94
CA GLU A 153 -15.60 -12.27 17.74
C GLU A 153 -14.60 -11.22 17.29
N VAL A 154 -14.10 -10.42 18.23
CA VAL A 154 -13.05 -9.44 18.01
C VAL A 154 -11.74 -10.08 18.41
N MET A 155 -10.86 -10.34 17.43
CA MET A 155 -9.60 -11.05 17.64
C MET A 155 -8.51 -10.13 18.21
N GLU A 156 -8.48 -8.88 17.75
CA GLU A 156 -7.59 -7.82 18.23
C GLU A 156 -8.24 -6.45 17.98
N PRO A 157 -7.82 -5.36 18.68
CA PRO A 157 -8.33 -4.03 18.38
C PRO A 157 -8.01 -3.60 16.94
N GLY A 158 -9.05 -3.43 16.11
CA GLY A 158 -8.92 -2.96 14.73
C GLY A 158 -9.37 -1.52 14.51
N PHE A 159 -9.55 -1.18 13.24
CA PHE A 159 -9.91 0.13 12.70
C PHE A 159 -11.27 0.11 12.00
N LYS A 160 -11.71 1.26 11.51
CA LYS A 160 -12.91 1.40 10.66
C LYS A 160 -12.50 1.99 9.32
N TYR A 161 -11.88 1.17 8.48
CA TYR A 161 -11.29 1.54 7.18
C TYR A 161 -11.90 0.77 6.00
N ASN A 162 -12.99 0.02 6.20
CA ASN A 162 -13.65 -0.66 5.10
C ASN A 162 -14.21 0.33 4.07
N LEU A 163 -14.04 0.00 2.79
CA LEU A 163 -14.64 0.74 1.68
C LEU A 163 -16.16 0.45 1.63
N ALA A 164 -16.96 1.47 1.33
CA ALA A 164 -18.40 1.29 1.12
C ALA A 164 -18.70 0.87 -0.33
N ASP A 165 -19.78 0.12 -0.54
CA ASP A 165 -20.20 -0.35 -1.87
C ASP A 165 -20.47 0.78 -2.86
N LEU A 166 -20.88 1.96 -2.38
CA LEU A 166 -21.04 3.15 -3.21
C LEU A 166 -19.70 3.56 -3.85
N ASN A 167 -18.64 3.64 -3.05
CA ASN A 167 -17.30 3.95 -3.54
C ASN A 167 -16.77 2.79 -4.41
N ALA A 168 -16.96 1.54 -3.98
CA ALA A 168 -16.55 0.38 -4.76
C ALA A 168 -17.21 0.31 -6.15
N SER A 169 -18.49 0.69 -6.25
CA SER A 169 -19.22 0.75 -7.52
C SER A 169 -18.62 1.76 -8.50
N ILE A 170 -18.18 2.93 -8.00
CA ILE A 170 -17.47 3.92 -8.80
C ILE A 170 -16.12 3.36 -9.25
N ALA A 171 -15.38 2.73 -8.34
CA ALA A 171 -14.09 2.11 -8.65
C ALA A 171 -14.22 1.04 -9.75
N LEU A 172 -15.25 0.18 -9.71
CA LEU A 172 -15.45 -0.86 -10.72
C LEU A 172 -15.63 -0.29 -12.13
N VAL A 173 -16.39 0.81 -12.26
CA VAL A 173 -16.58 1.49 -13.56
C VAL A 173 -15.29 2.18 -14.01
N GLN A 174 -14.54 2.77 -13.09
CA GLN A 174 -13.25 3.40 -13.41
C GLN A 174 -12.19 2.38 -13.83
N LEU A 175 -12.16 1.20 -13.19
CA LEU A 175 -11.23 0.13 -13.51
C LEU A 175 -11.40 -0.38 -14.95
N GLN A 176 -12.64 -0.50 -15.43
CA GLN A 176 -12.93 -0.87 -16.82
C GLN A 176 -12.40 0.14 -17.84
N ARG A 177 -12.15 1.38 -17.41
CA ARG A 177 -11.66 2.47 -18.24
C ARG A 177 -10.17 2.73 -18.04
N LEU A 178 -9.49 1.96 -17.18
CA LEU A 178 -8.13 2.23 -16.74
C LEU A 178 -7.15 2.38 -17.92
N ASP A 179 -7.23 1.46 -18.89
CA ASP A 179 -6.36 1.47 -20.08
C ASP A 179 -6.59 2.69 -20.99
N ALA A 180 -7.76 3.33 -20.91
CA ALA A 180 -8.09 4.52 -21.69
C ALA A 180 -7.78 5.84 -20.98
N ILE A 181 -7.47 5.80 -19.67
CA ILE A 181 -7.21 7.00 -18.84
C ILE A 181 -5.76 7.07 -18.32
N ASN A 182 -4.91 6.11 -18.69
CA ASN A 182 -3.49 6.05 -18.37
C ASN A 182 -2.61 6.04 -19.61
#